data_AF-G7YDF6-F1
#
_entry.id   AF-G7YDF6-F1
#
_cell.length_a   1.000
_cell.length_b   1.000
_cell.length_c   1.000
_cell.angle_alpha   90.00
_cell.angle_beta   90.00
_cell.angle_gamma   90.00
#
_symmetry.space_group_name_H-M   'P 1'
#
loop_
_entity.id
_entity.type
_entity.pdbx_description
1 polymer ?
#
loop_
_entity_poly.entity_id
_entity_poly.type
_entity_poly.pdbx_seq_one_letter_code
_entity_poly.pdbx_strand_id
1 'polypeptide(L)'
;MDPQLRPRFFDTDPNSADAAKRWNHWFRTFETYLKTDESSKPDKLETLIHFVDPLVYDHIADHTDYESAVDTLRKLYVRPKNVIYARYLLQIYKQENGQDNDQFV
;
A
#
# COMPACT_ATOMS: atom_id res chain seq x y z
N MET A 1 2.95 -25.44 -11.34
CA MET A 1 2.93 -24.05 -10.85
C MET A 1 4.27 -23.41 -11.17
N ASP A 2 4.29 -22.47 -12.11
CA ASP A 2 5.49 -21.74 -12.51
C ASP A 2 6.02 -20.89 -11.35
N PRO A 3 7.29 -21.04 -10.95
CA PRO A 3 7.87 -20.29 -9.82
C PRO A 3 7.93 -18.78 -10.05
N GLN A 4 7.70 -18.32 -11.29
CA GLN A 4 7.70 -16.92 -11.68
C GLN A 4 6.44 -16.15 -11.25
N LEU A 5 5.36 -16.84 -10.89
CA LEU A 5 4.09 -16.22 -10.48
C LEU A 5 3.98 -16.02 -8.96
N ARG A 6 4.96 -16.48 -8.16
CA ARG A 6 4.90 -16.25 -6.72
C ARG A 6 5.05 -14.76 -6.42
N PRO A 7 4.08 -14.15 -5.70
CA PRO A 7 4.25 -12.80 -5.22
C PRO A 7 5.50 -12.72 -4.32
N ARG A 8 6.26 -11.63 -4.46
CA ARG A 8 7.37 -11.35 -3.55
C ARG A 8 6.81 -11.01 -2.16
N PHE A 9 7.60 -11.25 -1.12
CA PHE A 9 7.25 -10.84 0.24
C PHE A 9 6.97 -9.33 0.28
N PHE A 10 5.86 -8.95 0.90
CA PHE A 10 5.50 -7.55 1.05
C PHE A 10 6.16 -6.97 2.29
N ASP A 11 7.34 -6.40 2.09
CA ASP A 11 8.13 -5.66 3.08
C ASP A 11 8.19 -4.20 2.62
N THR A 12 7.20 -3.39 2.99
CA THR A 12 7.19 -1.97 2.63
C THR A 12 6.70 -1.15 3.79
N ASP A 13 7.50 -0.15 4.17
CA ASP A 13 7.11 0.82 5.16
C ASP A 13 5.91 1.65 4.71
N PRO A 14 4.85 1.76 5.53
CA PRO A 14 3.70 2.63 5.26
C PRO A 14 4.08 4.13 5.25
N ASN A 15 5.26 4.48 5.77
CA ASN A 15 5.85 5.82 5.73
C ASN A 15 6.59 6.17 4.44
N SER A 16 6.82 5.20 3.54
CA SER A 16 7.52 5.45 2.29
C SER A 16 6.65 6.25 1.30
N ALA A 17 7.24 7.19 0.57
CA ALA A 17 6.55 7.93 -0.49
C ALA A 17 6.05 7.03 -1.62
N ASP A 18 6.69 5.88 -1.82
CA ASP A 18 6.32 4.87 -2.81
C ASP A 18 5.43 3.75 -2.25
N ALA A 19 5.03 3.83 -0.97
CA ALA A 19 4.27 2.79 -0.29
C ALA A 19 2.97 2.46 -1.04
N ALA A 20 2.24 3.47 -1.50
CA ALA A 20 1.02 3.30 -2.30
C ALA A 20 1.27 2.61 -3.65
N LYS A 21 2.37 2.96 -4.34
CA LYS A 21 2.72 2.37 -5.65
C LYS A 21 3.13 0.90 -5.48
N ARG A 22 3.97 0.62 -4.47
CA ARG A 22 4.43 -0.73 -4.14
C ARG A 22 3.27 -1.63 -3.73
N TRP A 23 2.37 -1.13 -2.89
CA TRP A 23 1.14 -1.82 -2.52
C TRP A 23 0.27 -2.14 -3.75
N ASN A 24 -0.02 -1.16 -4.60
CA ASN A 24 -0.84 -1.39 -5.80
C ASN A 24 -0.22 -2.40 -6.77
N HIS A 25 1.10 -2.32 -6.97
CA HIS A 25 1.81 -3.28 -7.82
C HIS A 25 1.76 -4.69 -7.22
N TRP A 26 2.10 -4.81 -5.94
CA TRP A 26 2.10 -6.09 -5.23
C TRP A 26 0.71 -6.72 -5.17
N PHE A 27 -0.31 -5.94 -4.82
CA PHE A 27 -1.69 -6.41 -4.72
C PHE A 27 -2.18 -6.95 -6.07
N ARG A 28 -1.82 -6.30 -7.18
CA ARG A 28 -2.15 -6.78 -8.53
C ARG A 28 -1.44 -8.10 -8.88
N THR A 29 -0.20 -8.29 -8.44
CA THR A 29 0.51 -9.57 -8.58
C THR A 29 -0.14 -10.66 -7.72
N PHE A 30 -0.52 -10.32 -6.49
CA PHE A 30 -1.19 -11.22 -5.55
C PHE A 30 -2.58 -11.66 -6.05
N GLU A 31 -3.40 -10.75 -6.59
CA GLU A 31 -4.67 -11.10 -7.22
C GLU A 31 -4.49 -12.01 -8.44
N THR A 32 -3.45 -11.78 -9.24
CA THR A 32 -3.14 -12.63 -10.40
C THR A 32 -2.72 -14.03 -9.95
N TYR A 33 -1.96 -14.11 -8.86
CA TYR A 33 -1.60 -15.37 -8.21
C TYR A 33 -2.84 -16.08 -7.70
N LEU A 34 -3.71 -15.41 -6.94
CA LEU A 34 -4.97 -15.99 -6.45
C LEU A 34 -5.87 -16.50 -7.58
N LYS A 35 -5.97 -15.80 -8.71
CA LYS A 35 -6.75 -16.26 -9.89
C LYS A 35 -6.16 -17.50 -10.54
N THR A 36 -4.84 -17.65 -10.49
CA THR A 36 -4.13 -18.82 -11.04
C THR A 36 -4.20 -20.01 -10.08
N ASP A 37 -4.15 -19.74 -8.78
CA ASP A 37 -4.21 -20.73 -7.69
C ASP A 37 -5.67 -21.05 -7.27
N GLU A 38 -6.68 -20.40 -7.87
CA GLU A 38 -8.11 -20.61 -7.58
C GLU A 38 -8.54 -22.07 -7.78
N SER A 39 -7.76 -22.84 -8.53
CA SER A 39 -7.92 -24.29 -8.66
C SER A 39 -7.73 -25.07 -7.36
N SER A 40 -7.07 -24.51 -6.34
CA SER A 40 -6.72 -25.23 -5.10
C SER A 40 -7.50 -24.80 -3.86
N LYS A 41 -8.39 -23.79 -3.96
CA LYS A 41 -9.14 -23.20 -2.82
C LYS A 41 -8.32 -23.08 -1.51
N PRO A 42 -7.06 -22.60 -1.51
CA PRO A 42 -6.41 -22.31 -0.23
C PRO A 42 -7.12 -21.10 0.41
N ASP A 43 -7.15 -21.05 1.73
CA ASP A 43 -7.65 -19.91 2.47
C ASP A 43 -6.91 -18.65 2.02
N LYS A 44 -7.64 -17.72 1.40
CA LYS A 44 -7.08 -16.48 0.83
C LYS A 44 -6.39 -15.64 1.91
N LEU A 45 -6.91 -15.70 3.13
CA LEU A 45 -6.36 -15.04 4.30
C LEU A 45 -5.04 -15.67 4.74
N GLU A 46 -4.96 -17.00 4.85
CA GLU A 46 -3.70 -17.68 5.19
C GLU A 46 -2.63 -17.43 4.13
N THR A 47 -3.01 -17.44 2.86
CA THR A 47 -2.11 -17.09 1.75
C THR A 47 -1.64 -15.64 1.89
N LEU A 48 -2.52 -14.69 2.22
CA LEU A 48 -2.13 -13.31 2.48
C LEU A 48 -1.10 -13.22 3.62
N ILE A 49 -1.36 -13.89 4.75
CA ILE A 49 -0.49 -13.92 5.93
C ILE A 49 0.90 -14.47 5.59
N HIS A 50 0.98 -15.50 4.74
CA HIS A 50 2.25 -16.08 4.32
C HIS A 50 3.12 -15.17 3.45
N PHE A 51 2.56 -14.16 2.80
CA PHE A 51 3.28 -13.26 1.89
C PHE A 51 3.45 -11.83 2.43
N VAL A 52 3.01 -11.55 3.65
CA VAL A 52 3.19 -10.25 4.31
C VAL A 52 4.26 -10.32 5.40
N ASP A 53 5.01 -9.23 5.55
CA ASP A 53 5.99 -9.10 6.62
C ASP A 53 5.32 -9.09 8.02
N PRO A 54 5.96 -9.60 9.09
CA PRO A 54 5.41 -9.58 10.45
C PRO A 54 4.94 -8.21 10.92
N LEU A 55 5.59 -7.13 10.49
CA LEU A 55 5.16 -5.76 10.81
C LEU A 55 3.80 -5.42 10.18
N VAL A 56 3.54 -5.96 9.00
CA VAL A 56 2.29 -5.77 8.27
C VAL A 56 1.21 -6.71 8.80
N TYR A 57 1.61 -7.91 9.24
CA TYR A 57 0.74 -8.86 9.91
C TYR A 57 0.15 -8.29 11.20
N ASP A 58 0.92 -7.55 12.00
CA ASP A 58 0.43 -6.89 13.22
C ASP A 58 -0.82 -6.03 12.97
N HIS A 59 -0.89 -5.36 11.81
CA HIS A 59 -2.04 -4.54 11.41
C HIS A 59 -3.27 -5.33 10.94
N ILE A 60 -3.12 -6.62 10.61
CA ILE A 60 -4.21 -7.49 10.13
C ILE A 60 -4.49 -8.68 11.05
N ALA A 61 -3.73 -8.85 12.13
CA ALA A 61 -3.87 -9.96 13.06
C ALA A 61 -5.27 -9.99 13.71
N ASP A 62 -5.88 -8.82 13.91
CA ASP A 62 -7.23 -8.68 14.44
C ASP A 62 -8.35 -8.99 13.42
N HIS A 63 -8.02 -9.19 12.14
CA HIS A 63 -9.00 -9.40 11.08
C HIS A 63 -9.12 -10.89 10.69
N THR A 64 -10.32 -11.44 10.85
CA THR A 64 -10.69 -12.80 10.41
C THR A 64 -11.11 -12.89 8.95
N ASP A 65 -11.35 -11.74 8.31
CA ASP A 65 -11.88 -11.65 6.96
C ASP A 65 -10.84 -11.06 6.02
N TYR A 66 -10.61 -11.74 4.90
CA TYR A 66 -9.68 -11.29 3.86
C TYR A 66 -10.02 -9.89 3.35
N GLU A 67 -11.30 -9.60 3.13
CA GLU A 67 -11.71 -8.29 2.61
C GLU A 67 -11.44 -7.16 3.60
N SER A 68 -11.67 -7.40 4.90
CA SER A 68 -11.38 -6.43 5.97
C SER A 68 -9.88 -6.20 6.12
N ALA A 69 -9.07 -7.27 6.12
CA ALA A 69 -7.61 -7.16 6.18
C ALA A 69 -7.05 -6.34 5.01
N VAL A 70 -7.49 -6.65 3.78
CA VAL A 70 -7.07 -5.91 2.57
C VAL A 70 -7.52 -4.46 2.60
N ASP A 71 -8.73 -4.16 3.09
CA ASP A 71 -9.21 -2.78 3.19
C ASP A 71 -8.39 -1.97 4.20
N THR A 72 -8.06 -2.55 5.35
CA THR A 72 -7.18 -1.94 6.35
C THR A 72 -5.79 -1.66 5.77
N LEU A 73 -5.19 -2.64 5.08
CA LEU A 73 -3.90 -2.45 4.40
C LEU A 73 -3.99 -1.39 3.31
N ARG A 74 -5.05 -1.38 2.51
CA ARG A 74 -5.28 -0.36 1.50
C ARG A 74 -5.34 1.02 2.12
N LYS A 75 -6.07 1.22 3.24
CA LYS A 75 -6.12 2.49 3.95
C LYS A 75 -4.77 2.92 4.53
N LEU A 76 -3.98 1.95 5.00
CA LEU A 76 -2.65 2.19 5.56
C LEU A 76 -1.64 2.65 4.48
N TYR A 77 -1.60 1.93 3.35
CA TYR A 77 -0.62 2.16 2.28
C TYR A 77 -1.06 3.18 1.25
N VAL A 78 -2.35 3.17 0.89
CA VAL A 78 -2.97 4.21 0.07
C VAL A 78 -3.47 5.28 1.02
N ARG A 79 -2.53 6.04 1.61
CA ARG A 79 -2.91 7.22 2.38
C ARG A 79 -3.77 8.10 1.49
N PRO A 80 -5.02 8.42 1.90
CA PRO A 80 -5.72 9.50 1.24
C PRO A 80 -4.83 10.73 1.39
N LYS A 81 -4.51 11.39 0.27
CA LYS A 81 -3.75 12.65 0.29
C LYS A 81 -4.37 13.51 1.37
N ASN A 82 -3.63 13.79 2.44
CA ASN A 82 -4.14 14.59 3.54
C ASN A 82 -4.23 16.03 3.03
N VAL A 83 -5.35 16.35 2.38
CA VAL A 83 -5.61 17.64 1.74
C VAL A 83 -5.50 18.78 2.76
N ILE A 84 -5.78 18.50 4.04
CA ILE A 84 -5.65 19.47 5.13
C ILE A 84 -4.18 19.80 5.37
N TYR A 85 -3.30 18.79 5.46
CA TYR A 85 -1.86 19.01 5.61
C TYR A 85 -1.25 19.68 4.36
N ALA A 86 -1.67 19.27 3.15
CA ALA A 86 -1.24 19.93 1.92
C ALA A 86 -1.69 21.40 1.84
N ARG A 87 -2.92 21.73 2.28
CA ARG A 87 -3.41 23.11 2.41
C ARG A 87 -2.62 23.88 3.45
N TYR A 88 -2.35 23.27 4.60
CA TYR A 88 -1.54 23.90 5.64
C TYR A 88 -0.14 24.25 5.10
N LEU A 89 0.52 23.31 4.41
CA LEU A 89 1.81 23.55 3.76
C LEU A 89 1.76 24.69 2.74
N LEU A 90 0.74 24.73 1.87
CA LEU A 90 0.54 25.83 0.92
C LEU A 90 0.26 27.17 1.62
N GLN A 91 -0.42 27.15 2.77
CA GLN A 91 -0.78 28.35 3.51
C GLN A 91 0.41 28.95 4.27
N ILE A 92 1.37 28.12 4.71
CA ILE A 92 2.61 28.58 5.35
C ILE A 92 3.71 28.90 4.34
N TYR A 93 3.63 28.40 3.10
CA TYR A 93 4.57 28.71 2.04
C TYR A 93 4.32 30.15 1.54
N LYS A 94 5.13 31.09 2.01
CA LYS A 94 5.15 32.47 1.52
C LYS A 94 6.35 32.64 0.60
N GLN A 95 6.13 33.31 -0.53
CA GLN A 95 7.20 33.68 -1.46
C GLN A 95 8.27 34.47 -0.70
N GLU A 96 9.52 34.02 -0.77
CA GLU A 96 10.64 34.75 -0.18
C GLU A 96 10.94 36.02 -1.00
N ASN A 97 11.40 37.07 -0.32
CA ASN A 97 11.74 38.35 -0.94
C ASN A 97 12.96 38.15 -1.87
N GLY A 98 12.69 37.98 -3.17
CA GLY A 98 13.71 37.72 -4.20
C GLY A 98 13.47 36.46 -5.05
N GLN A 99 12.42 35.68 -4.75
CA GLN A 99 12.06 34.51 -5.55
C GLN A 99 11.31 34.95 -6.83
N ASP A 100 11.81 34.53 -7.99
CA ASP A 100 11.20 34.81 -9.29
C ASP A 100 9.82 34.13 -9.41
N ASN A 101 8.88 34.81 -10.06
CA ASN A 101 7.48 34.39 -10.11
C ASN A 101 7.29 33.05 -10.87
N ASP A 102 8.16 32.74 -11.83
CA ASP A 102 8.15 31.47 -12.56
C ASP A 102 8.60 30.29 -11.69
N GLN A 103 9.33 30.56 -10.60
CA GLN A 103 9.82 29.56 -9.65
C GLN A 103 8.87 29.30 -8.48
N PHE A 104 7.86 30.15 -8.29
CA PHE A 104 6.89 30.05 -7.19
C PHE A 104 5.57 29.37 -7.61
N VAL A 105 5.28 29.28 -8.92
CA VAL A 105 4.02 28.78 -9.49
C VAL A 105 3.97 27.25 -9.68
#